data_AF-A0A3D4X6N6-F1
#
_entry.id   AF-A0A3D4X6N6-F1
#
_cell.length_a   1.000
_cell.length_b   1.000
_cell.length_c   1.000
_cell.angle_alpha   90.00
_cell.angle_beta   90.00
_cell.angle_gamma   90.00
#
_symmetry.space_group_name_H-M   'P 1'
#
loop_
_entity.id
_entity.type
_entity.pdbx_description
1 polymer ?
#
loop_
_entity_poly.entity_id
_entity_poly.type
_entity_poly.pdbx_seq_one_letter_code
_entity_poly.pdbx_strand_id
1 'polypeptide(L)'
;MSGEIRKILVVVIWLVLIFGMISPAPVRAAEKKSSQTASAKGKWQTKKGRKYFKKADGHYAKGSCRIDGKYYVFSRKGKLMCPEKASLKTVMEETYYVSSSGRAIGGWNIIGDNLYYSEKTGLIKKNTVREGITLSKTGAAKKNRAYKMKVKVMKTVASVTKSKKTKEKKLRACWKYISGKEFRYRLKYPDL
;
A
#
# COMPACT_ATOMS: atom_id res chain seq x y z
N MET A 1 30.17 23.78 -41.52
CA MET A 1 29.77 23.67 -40.09
C MET A 1 30.41 24.84 -39.36
N SER A 2 29.63 25.89 -39.08
CA SER A 2 30.14 27.22 -38.70
C SER A 2 30.87 27.20 -37.35
N GLY A 3 31.92 28.01 -37.21
CA GLY A 3 32.80 28.06 -36.05
C GLY A 3 32.09 28.32 -34.71
N GLU A 4 30.88 28.86 -34.74
CA GLU A 4 30.03 29.07 -33.56
C GLU A 4 29.53 27.76 -32.93
N ILE A 5 29.29 26.71 -33.73
CA ILE A 5 28.86 25.40 -33.21
C ILE A 5 29.99 24.72 -32.43
N ARG A 6 31.25 24.95 -32.81
CA ARG A 6 32.43 24.42 -32.10
C ARG A 6 32.62 25.08 -30.73
N LYS A 7 32.32 26.38 -30.60
CA LYS A 7 32.41 27.11 -29.31
C LYS A 7 31.34 26.65 -28.33
N ILE A 8 30.11 26.43 -28.79
CA ILE A 8 29.01 25.92 -27.95
C ILE A 8 29.30 24.49 -27.47
N LEU A 9 29.88 23.63 -28.33
CA LEU A 9 30.21 22.25 -27.95
C LEU A 9 31.29 22.19 -26.87
N VAL A 10 32.31 23.06 -26.92
CA VAL A 10 33.38 23.10 -25.91
C VAL A 10 32.89 23.62 -24.57
N VAL A 11 31.97 24.60 -24.55
CA VAL A 11 31.35 25.12 -23.31
C VAL A 11 30.43 24.09 -22.65
N VAL A 12 29.67 23.31 -23.44
CA VAL A 12 28.83 22.23 -22.91
C VAL A 12 29.68 21.09 -22.34
N ILE A 13 30.81 20.75 -22.98
CA ILE A 13 31.73 19.73 -22.48
C ILE A 13 32.45 20.19 -21.19
N TRP A 14 32.77 21.48 -21.04
CA TRP A 14 33.35 22.03 -19.81
C TRP A 14 32.36 22.14 -18.65
N LEU A 15 31.07 22.41 -18.90
CA LEU A 15 30.03 22.43 -17.87
C LEU A 15 29.68 21.02 -17.35
N VAL A 16 29.79 19.99 -18.20
CA VAL A 16 29.56 18.59 -17.80
C VAL A 16 30.71 18.05 -16.92
N LEU A 17 31.93 18.60 -17.04
CA LEU A 17 33.08 18.18 -16.24
C LEU A 17 33.16 18.85 -14.86
N ILE A 18 32.62 20.06 -14.68
CA ILE A 18 32.66 20.78 -13.38
C ILE A 18 31.54 20.33 -12.43
N PHE A 19 30.45 19.75 -12.92
CA PHE A 19 29.35 19.27 -12.07
C PHE A 19 29.50 17.81 -11.59
N GLY A 20 30.62 17.15 -11.92
CA GLY A 20 30.87 15.73 -11.65
C GLY A 20 31.53 15.39 -10.31
N MET A 21 31.85 16.37 -9.45
CA MET A 21 32.57 16.13 -8.19
C MET A 21 31.94 16.83 -6.98
N ILE A 22 30.69 16.49 -6.68
CA ILE A 22 30.22 16.50 -5.30
C ILE A 22 29.53 15.16 -5.07
N SER A 23 30.32 14.17 -4.63
CA SER A 23 29.77 13.01 -3.96
C SER A 23 29.33 13.43 -2.56
N PRO A 24 28.03 13.51 -2.23
CA PRO A 24 27.64 13.38 -0.84
C PRO A 24 28.00 11.96 -0.41
N ALA A 25 28.83 11.84 0.63
CA ALA A 25 29.13 10.58 1.29
C ALA A 25 27.82 9.80 1.55
N PRO A 26 27.82 8.46 1.43
CA PRO A 26 26.64 7.68 1.74
C PRO A 26 26.40 7.75 3.26
N VAL A 27 25.54 8.67 3.69
CA VAL A 27 24.83 8.51 4.96
C VAL A 27 24.16 7.15 4.90
N ARG A 28 24.61 6.21 5.75
CA ARG A 28 23.99 4.90 6.00
C ARG A 28 22.60 5.11 6.60
N ALA A 29 21.66 5.62 5.80
CA ALA A 29 20.26 5.32 5.98
C ALA A 29 20.06 3.95 5.33
N ALA A 30 19.75 2.95 6.15
CA ALA A 30 19.34 1.64 5.67
C ALA A 30 18.13 1.82 4.72
N GLU A 31 18.39 1.87 3.43
CA GLU A 31 17.38 1.72 2.39
C GLU A 31 16.75 0.35 2.61
N LYS A 32 15.58 0.31 3.26
CA LYS A 32 14.66 -0.82 3.11
C LYS A 32 14.30 -0.88 1.62
N LYS A 33 15.07 -1.62 0.83
CA LYS A 33 14.69 -2.06 -0.51
C LYS A 33 13.27 -2.59 -0.40
N SER A 34 12.31 -1.83 -0.90
CA SER A 34 10.94 -2.31 -1.09
C SER A 34 11.00 -3.38 -2.18
N SER A 35 11.31 -4.59 -1.74
CA SER A 35 11.49 -5.77 -2.58
C SER A 35 10.20 -6.00 -3.36
N GLN A 36 10.22 -5.70 -4.65
CA GLN A 36 9.34 -6.37 -5.60
C GLN A 36 9.81 -7.82 -5.69
N THR A 37 9.44 -8.63 -4.70
CA THR A 37 9.87 -10.02 -4.57
C THR A 37 9.15 -10.86 -5.63
N ALA A 38 9.92 -11.60 -6.42
CA ALA A 38 9.39 -12.67 -7.27
C ALA A 38 8.50 -13.60 -6.44
N SER A 39 7.46 -14.18 -7.06
CA SER A 39 6.56 -15.10 -6.37
C SER A 39 7.37 -16.28 -5.81
N ALA A 40 7.22 -16.56 -4.52
CA ALA A 40 7.91 -17.65 -3.88
C ALA A 40 7.37 -18.98 -4.42
N LYS A 41 8.29 -19.84 -4.89
CA LYS A 41 8.00 -21.23 -5.23
C LYS A 41 8.07 -22.10 -3.98
N GLY A 42 7.21 -23.09 -3.86
CA GLY A 42 7.14 -23.95 -2.69
C GLY A 42 5.82 -24.70 -2.60
N LYS A 43 5.54 -25.26 -1.43
CA LYS A 43 4.33 -26.04 -1.17
C LYS A 43 3.65 -25.65 0.14
N TRP A 44 2.33 -25.65 0.11
CA TRP A 44 1.52 -25.51 1.32
C TRP A 44 1.60 -26.78 2.16
N GLN A 45 1.65 -26.61 3.47
CA GLN A 45 1.65 -27.71 4.44
C GLN A 45 0.68 -27.39 5.58
N THR A 46 -0.08 -28.40 6.00
CA THR A 46 -0.94 -28.31 7.18
C THR A 46 -0.38 -29.19 8.27
N LYS A 47 -0.15 -28.63 9.46
CA LYS A 47 0.33 -29.36 10.64
C LYS A 47 -0.54 -28.97 11.84
N LYS A 48 -1.17 -29.95 12.50
CA LYS A 48 -2.06 -29.73 13.66
C LYS A 48 -3.09 -28.60 13.41
N GLY A 49 -3.78 -28.66 12.27
CA GLY A 49 -4.78 -27.67 11.86
C GLY A 49 -4.22 -26.28 11.45
N ARG A 50 -2.90 -26.09 11.42
CA ARG A 50 -2.25 -24.81 11.09
C ARG A 50 -1.57 -24.89 9.73
N LYS A 51 -1.73 -23.84 8.91
CA LYS A 51 -1.17 -23.75 7.57
C LYS A 51 0.21 -23.08 7.58
N TYR A 52 1.11 -23.60 6.76
CA TYR A 52 2.48 -23.14 6.56
C TYR A 52 2.78 -23.19 5.05
N PHE A 53 3.75 -22.39 4.60
CA PHE A 53 4.29 -22.50 3.25
C PHE A 53 5.78 -22.80 3.32
N LYS A 54 6.17 -24.00 2.87
CA LYS A 54 7.57 -24.41 2.77
C LYS A 54 8.09 -23.97 1.41
N LYS A 55 9.00 -23.00 1.41
CA LYS A 55 9.65 -22.48 0.20
C LYS A 55 10.59 -23.55 -0.39
N ALA A 56 10.98 -23.36 -1.64
CA ALA A 56 11.92 -24.25 -2.34
C ALA A 56 13.29 -24.34 -1.64
N ASP A 57 13.71 -23.28 -0.94
CA ASP A 57 14.94 -23.24 -0.11
C ASP A 57 14.86 -24.09 1.18
N GLY A 58 13.76 -24.83 1.40
CA GLY A 58 13.57 -25.66 2.57
C GLY A 58 13.04 -24.93 3.81
N HIS A 59 13.07 -23.59 3.83
CA HIS A 59 12.60 -22.79 4.95
C HIS A 59 11.11 -22.43 4.85
N TYR A 60 10.48 -22.15 5.99
CA TYR A 60 9.10 -21.65 6.02
C TYR A 60 9.03 -20.15 5.72
N ALA A 61 8.00 -19.73 4.98
CA ALA A 61 7.69 -18.33 4.75
C ALA A 61 7.43 -17.60 6.07
N LYS A 62 7.89 -16.36 6.20
CA LYS A 62 7.73 -15.48 7.36
C LYS A 62 7.37 -14.08 6.87
N GLY A 63 6.63 -13.30 7.67
CA GLY A 63 6.18 -11.98 7.27
C GLY A 63 5.26 -12.04 6.04
N SER A 64 5.26 -10.98 5.23
CA SER A 64 4.52 -10.99 3.96
C SER A 64 5.29 -11.75 2.88
N CYS A 65 4.61 -12.68 2.21
CA CYS A 65 5.18 -13.49 1.14
C CYS A 65 4.22 -13.56 -0.05
N ARG A 66 4.74 -13.34 -1.25
CA ARG A 66 3.97 -13.46 -2.50
C ARG A 66 3.96 -14.92 -2.94
N ILE A 67 2.79 -15.52 -3.04
CA ILE A 67 2.56 -16.91 -3.47
C ILE A 67 1.45 -16.86 -4.51
N ASP A 68 1.72 -17.39 -5.70
CA ASP A 68 0.80 -17.41 -6.85
C ASP A 68 0.15 -16.05 -7.12
N GLY A 69 0.96 -14.99 -7.10
CA GLY A 69 0.52 -13.62 -7.35
C GLY A 69 -0.25 -12.95 -6.20
N LYS A 70 -0.52 -13.66 -5.09
CA LYS A 70 -1.23 -13.14 -3.91
C LYS A 70 -0.27 -13.01 -2.73
N TYR A 71 -0.46 -11.98 -1.90
CA TYR A 71 0.33 -11.83 -0.68
C TYR A 71 -0.36 -12.51 0.50
N TYR A 72 0.41 -13.29 1.26
CA TYR A 72 0.00 -13.95 2.49
C TYR A 72 0.91 -13.54 3.64
N VAL A 73 0.37 -13.45 4.85
CA VAL A 73 1.13 -13.02 6.02
C VAL A 73 1.34 -14.20 6.97
N PHE A 74 2.59 -14.49 7.28
CA PHE A 74 3.01 -15.59 8.15
C PHE A 74 3.66 -15.05 9.42
N SER A 75 3.48 -15.72 10.55
CA SER A 75 4.13 -15.37 11.82
C SER A 75 5.64 -15.60 11.77
N ARG A 76 6.37 -15.17 12.83
CA ARG A 76 7.81 -15.43 12.98
C ARG A 76 8.15 -16.94 12.96
N LYS A 77 7.21 -17.79 13.37
CA LYS A 77 7.32 -19.27 13.35
C LYS A 77 6.80 -19.90 12.04
N GLY A 78 6.43 -19.08 11.05
CA GLY A 78 5.97 -19.51 9.72
C GLY A 78 4.51 -19.96 9.64
N LYS A 79 3.72 -19.78 10.71
CA LYS A 79 2.28 -20.09 10.71
C LYS A 79 1.53 -19.00 9.93
N LEU A 80 0.66 -19.38 9.00
CA LEU A 80 -0.24 -18.45 8.31
C LEU A 80 -1.17 -17.74 9.31
N MET A 81 -1.23 -16.42 9.21
CA MET A 81 -2.02 -15.58 10.10
C MET A 81 -3.48 -15.52 9.63
N CYS A 82 -4.36 -16.39 10.13
CA CYS A 82 -5.79 -16.36 9.84
C CYS A 82 -6.59 -15.82 11.04
N PRO A 83 -6.77 -14.49 11.18
CA PRO A 83 -7.65 -13.95 12.21
C PRO A 83 -9.13 -14.28 11.91
N GLU A 84 -10.00 -14.26 12.91
CA GLU A 84 -11.44 -14.47 12.71
C GLU A 84 -12.07 -13.43 11.78
N LYS A 85 -11.66 -12.16 11.95
CA LYS A 85 -12.04 -11.02 11.10
C LYS A 85 -10.79 -10.27 10.63
N ALA A 86 -10.93 -9.56 9.52
CA ALA A 86 -9.82 -8.79 8.98
C ALA A 86 -9.31 -7.78 10.03
N SER A 87 -8.02 -7.88 10.37
CA SER A 87 -7.44 -7.15 11.50
C SER A 87 -5.96 -6.84 11.31
N LEU A 88 -5.45 -5.88 12.09
CA LEU A 88 -4.03 -5.57 12.17
C LEU A 88 -3.29 -6.67 12.94
N LYS A 89 -2.17 -7.15 12.40
CA LYS A 89 -1.30 -8.14 13.02
C LYS A 89 0.15 -7.69 12.94
N THR A 90 0.81 -7.66 14.09
CA THR A 90 2.24 -7.36 14.17
C THR A 90 3.05 -8.64 14.06
N VAL A 91 3.99 -8.66 13.13
CA VAL A 91 4.92 -9.75 12.89
C VAL A 91 6.30 -9.15 12.63
N MET A 92 7.31 -9.57 13.40
CA MET A 92 8.69 -9.10 13.22
C MET A 92 8.75 -7.56 13.19
N GLU A 93 8.15 -6.91 14.19
CA GLU A 93 8.08 -5.44 14.37
C GLU A 93 7.27 -4.67 13.31
N GLU A 94 6.87 -5.33 12.24
CA GLU A 94 6.05 -4.77 11.19
C GLU A 94 4.57 -5.07 11.40
N THR A 95 3.70 -4.12 11.08
CA THR A 95 2.24 -4.26 11.25
C THR A 95 1.60 -4.49 9.89
N TYR A 96 0.81 -5.56 9.76
CA TYR A 96 0.13 -5.93 8.52
C TYR A 96 -1.39 -5.90 8.69
N TYR A 97 -2.13 -5.53 7.65
CA TYR A 97 -3.57 -5.74 7.59
C TYR A 97 -3.90 -7.05 6.87
N VAL A 98 -4.54 -7.97 7.59
CA VAL A 98 -4.68 -9.37 7.16
C VAL A 98 -6.16 -9.76 7.17
N SER A 99 -6.62 -10.36 6.07
CA SER A 99 -7.96 -10.95 5.95
C SER A 99 -8.09 -12.24 6.75
N SER A 100 -9.31 -12.72 6.97
CA SER A 100 -9.55 -13.99 7.69
C SER A 100 -8.96 -15.23 7.00
N SER A 101 -8.71 -15.13 5.69
CA SER A 101 -8.04 -16.17 4.90
C SER A 101 -6.50 -16.15 4.99
N GLY A 102 -5.93 -15.20 5.74
CA GLY A 102 -4.49 -14.98 5.83
C GLY A 102 -3.86 -14.22 4.65
N ARG A 103 -4.69 -13.76 3.71
CA ARG A 103 -4.25 -12.86 2.63
C ARG A 103 -4.05 -11.45 3.16
N ALA A 104 -2.98 -10.81 2.72
CA ALA A 104 -2.75 -9.38 2.92
C ALA A 104 -3.80 -8.56 2.14
N ILE A 105 -4.25 -7.48 2.77
CA ILE A 105 -5.17 -6.50 2.19
C ILE A 105 -4.39 -5.21 1.98
N GLY A 106 -4.47 -4.65 0.77
CA GLY A 106 -3.84 -3.38 0.41
C GLY A 106 -4.85 -2.24 0.27
N GLY A 107 -4.34 -1.01 0.24
CA GLY A 107 -5.12 0.22 0.08
C GLY A 107 -5.51 0.88 1.41
N TRP A 108 -6.48 1.79 1.31
CA TRP A 108 -7.07 2.48 2.46
C TRP A 108 -8.08 1.60 3.17
N ASN A 109 -7.98 1.47 4.49
CA ASN A 109 -8.85 0.62 5.30
C ASN A 109 -9.31 1.37 6.55
N ILE A 110 -10.62 1.37 6.80
CA ILE A 110 -11.20 1.85 8.04
C ILE A 110 -11.24 0.66 9.01
N ILE A 111 -10.57 0.78 10.15
CA ILE A 111 -10.45 -0.27 11.17
C ILE A 111 -10.83 0.36 12.51
N GLY A 112 -11.99 -0.04 13.03
CA GLY A 112 -12.64 0.71 14.11
C GLY A 112 -12.89 2.16 13.65
N ASP A 113 -12.48 3.12 14.47
CA ASP A 113 -12.64 4.56 14.18
C ASP A 113 -11.45 5.20 13.46
N ASN A 114 -10.44 4.40 13.08
CA ASN A 114 -9.20 4.88 12.51
C ASN A 114 -9.06 4.47 11.03
N LEU A 115 -8.42 5.34 10.25
CA LEU A 115 -8.06 5.08 8.85
C LEU A 115 -6.58 4.70 8.76
N TYR A 116 -6.29 3.63 8.04
CA TYR A 116 -4.94 3.15 7.78
C TYR A 116 -4.70 3.02 6.29
N TYR A 117 -3.43 3.14 5.87
CA TYR A 117 -3.01 2.76 4.54
C TYR A 117 -2.09 1.54 4.61
N SER A 118 -2.43 0.53 3.81
CA SER A 118 -1.69 -0.71 3.66
C SER A 118 -1.13 -0.86 2.23
N GLU A 119 0.09 -1.32 2.09
CA GLU A 119 0.67 -1.65 0.79
C GLU A 119 0.08 -2.95 0.23
N LYS A 120 0.37 -3.31 -1.02
CA LYS A 120 -0.09 -4.59 -1.63
C LYS A 120 0.37 -5.81 -0.82
N THR A 121 1.49 -5.69 -0.12
CA THR A 121 2.05 -6.69 0.81
C THR A 121 1.26 -6.81 2.12
N GLY A 122 0.29 -5.91 2.36
CA GLY A 122 -0.45 -5.77 3.61
C GLY A 122 0.24 -4.87 4.63
N LEU A 123 1.48 -4.42 4.37
CA LEU A 123 2.26 -3.63 5.32
C LEU A 123 1.63 -2.25 5.57
N ILE A 124 1.45 -1.88 6.83
CA ILE A 124 0.92 -0.56 7.21
C ILE A 124 2.02 0.50 7.08
N LYS A 125 1.73 1.55 6.30
CA LYS A 125 2.60 2.72 6.22
C LYS A 125 2.48 3.56 7.50
N LYS A 126 3.63 4.02 7.99
CA LYS A 126 3.78 4.82 9.21
C LYS A 126 4.63 6.05 8.88
N ASN A 127 4.48 7.14 9.65
CA ASN A 127 5.31 8.36 9.54
C ASN A 127 5.46 8.89 8.11
N THR A 128 4.34 9.02 7.37
CA THR A 128 4.38 9.46 5.97
C THR A 128 3.08 10.16 5.61
N VAL A 129 3.05 10.85 4.46
CA VAL A 129 1.85 11.49 3.91
C VAL A 129 1.44 10.77 2.64
N ARG A 130 0.14 10.50 2.50
CA ARG A 130 -0.42 9.87 1.29
C ARG A 130 -1.75 10.50 0.94
N GLU A 131 -1.90 10.97 -0.30
CA GLU A 131 -3.13 11.65 -0.77
C GLU A 131 -3.54 12.81 0.17
N GLY A 132 -2.56 13.58 0.66
CA GLY A 132 -2.81 14.67 1.61
C GLY A 132 -3.18 14.22 3.03
N ILE A 133 -3.15 12.92 3.34
CA ILE A 133 -3.46 12.38 4.67
C ILE A 133 -2.15 11.96 5.36
N THR A 134 -1.87 12.56 6.52
CA THR A 134 -0.69 12.22 7.33
C THR A 134 -0.94 10.97 8.16
N LEU A 135 -0.07 9.98 8.06
CA LEU A 135 -0.06 8.75 8.87
C LEU A 135 0.93 8.90 10.03
N SER A 136 0.47 8.61 11.24
CA SER A 136 1.26 8.71 12.47
C SER A 136 2.27 7.56 12.63
N LYS A 137 3.01 7.57 13.75
CA LYS A 137 3.94 6.51 14.14
C LYS A 137 3.30 5.13 14.29
N THR A 138 2.01 5.07 14.61
CA THR A 138 1.26 3.82 14.70
C THR A 138 0.62 3.41 13.36
N GLY A 139 0.71 4.27 12.35
CA GLY A 139 0.07 4.10 11.04
C GLY A 139 -1.36 4.62 10.97
N ALA A 140 -1.95 5.03 12.11
CA ALA A 140 -3.26 5.66 12.11
C ALA A 140 -3.18 7.06 11.48
N ALA A 141 -4.13 7.38 10.60
CA ALA A 141 -4.23 8.68 9.96
C ALA A 141 -4.62 9.79 10.94
N LYS A 142 -3.96 10.95 10.82
CA LYS A 142 -4.37 12.18 11.49
C LYS A 142 -5.67 12.71 10.87
N LYS A 143 -6.58 13.21 11.70
CA LYS A 143 -7.94 13.65 11.31
C LYS A 143 -7.93 15.04 10.65
N ASN A 144 -7.35 15.16 9.47
CA ASN A 144 -7.36 16.39 8.67
C ASN A 144 -8.54 16.45 7.68
N ARG A 145 -8.61 17.50 6.85
CA ARG A 145 -9.65 17.66 5.83
C ARG A 145 -9.71 16.48 4.86
N ALA A 146 -8.55 16.09 4.30
CA ALA A 146 -8.45 14.97 3.36
C ALA A 146 -8.92 13.65 3.98
N TYR A 147 -8.60 13.40 5.26
CA TYR A 147 -9.10 12.26 6.02
C TYR A 147 -10.64 12.25 6.07
N LYS A 148 -11.27 13.37 6.43
CA LYS A 148 -12.74 13.47 6.54
C LYS A 148 -13.39 13.15 5.19
N MET A 149 -12.86 13.72 4.11
CA MET A 149 -13.35 13.45 2.75
C MET A 149 -13.17 11.98 2.37
N LYS A 150 -12.00 11.40 2.63
CA LYS A 150 -11.70 10.00 2.31
C LYS A 150 -12.62 9.02 3.05
N VAL A 151 -12.77 9.20 4.35
CA VAL A 151 -13.65 8.35 5.17
C VAL A 151 -15.10 8.47 4.71
N LYS A 152 -15.56 9.68 4.38
CA LYS A 152 -16.92 9.89 3.86
C LYS A 152 -17.12 9.17 2.53
N VAL A 153 -16.21 9.32 1.58
CA VAL A 153 -16.27 8.61 0.29
C VAL A 153 -16.29 7.11 0.50
N MET A 154 -15.41 6.57 1.35
CA MET A 154 -15.36 5.13 1.63
C MET A 154 -16.67 4.61 2.25
N LYS A 155 -17.25 5.35 3.20
CA LYS A 155 -18.54 4.99 3.82
C LYS A 155 -19.69 5.07 2.82
N THR A 156 -19.74 6.11 1.98
CA THR A 156 -20.74 6.24 0.91
C THR A 156 -20.60 5.11 -0.12
N VAL A 157 -19.39 4.78 -0.56
CA VAL A 157 -19.17 3.65 -1.47
C VAL A 157 -19.64 2.34 -0.83
N ALA A 158 -19.35 2.12 0.45
CA ALA A 158 -19.80 0.94 1.17
C ALA A 158 -21.34 0.87 1.31
N SER A 159 -22.03 2.00 1.47
CA SER A 159 -23.50 2.02 1.56
C SER A 159 -24.17 1.77 0.20
N VAL A 160 -23.67 2.35 -0.88
CA VAL A 160 -24.26 2.18 -2.22
C VAL A 160 -23.90 0.82 -2.84
N THR A 161 -22.76 0.22 -2.44
CA THR A 161 -22.30 -1.08 -2.93
C THR A 161 -22.56 -2.21 -1.94
N LYS A 162 -23.60 -3.01 -2.18
CA LYS A 162 -23.82 -4.25 -1.40
C LYS A 162 -22.67 -5.25 -1.64
N SER A 163 -22.21 -5.91 -0.58
CA SER A 163 -21.02 -6.78 -0.57
C SER A 163 -21.05 -7.90 -1.63
N LYS A 164 -22.19 -8.58 -1.80
CA LYS A 164 -22.38 -9.72 -2.72
C LYS A 164 -22.56 -9.36 -4.22
N LYS A 165 -22.40 -8.09 -4.62
CA LYS A 165 -22.53 -7.66 -6.04
C LYS A 165 -21.26 -7.93 -6.86
N THR A 166 -21.42 -8.25 -8.15
CA THR A 166 -20.31 -8.27 -9.12
C THR A 166 -19.68 -6.88 -9.28
N LYS A 167 -18.48 -6.82 -9.86
CA LYS A 167 -17.75 -5.56 -10.07
C LYS A 167 -18.57 -4.58 -10.90
N GLU A 168 -19.21 -5.05 -11.97
CA GLU A 168 -20.03 -4.25 -12.87
C GLU A 168 -21.25 -3.69 -12.14
N LYS A 169 -21.92 -4.51 -11.33
CA LYS A 169 -23.08 -4.08 -10.52
C LYS A 169 -22.69 -3.03 -9.47
N LYS A 170 -21.47 -3.12 -8.91
CA LYS A 170 -20.93 -2.11 -7.98
C LYS A 170 -20.65 -0.80 -8.71
N LEU A 171 -19.98 -0.85 -9.86
CA LEU A 171 -19.70 0.31 -10.69
C LEU A 171 -20.97 1.02 -11.14
N ARG A 172 -21.98 0.27 -11.61
CA ARG A 172 -23.30 0.82 -11.99
C ARG A 172 -24.01 1.48 -10.80
N ALA A 173 -23.92 0.91 -9.59
CA ALA A 173 -24.47 1.54 -8.39
C ALA A 173 -23.78 2.86 -8.05
N CYS A 174 -22.45 2.91 -8.11
CA CYS A 174 -21.70 4.15 -7.91
C CYS A 174 -22.05 5.19 -8.98
N TRP A 175 -22.12 4.79 -10.25
CA TRP A 175 -22.53 5.66 -11.35
C TRP A 175 -23.91 6.26 -11.09
N LYS A 176 -24.92 5.42 -10.80
CA LYS A 176 -26.28 5.86 -10.49
C LYS A 176 -26.34 6.84 -9.32
N TYR A 177 -25.51 6.63 -8.29
CA TYR A 177 -25.43 7.55 -7.15
C TYR A 177 -24.88 8.92 -7.56
N ILE A 178 -23.78 8.95 -8.33
CA ILE A 178 -23.12 10.19 -8.77
C ILE A 178 -23.95 10.94 -9.82
N SER A 179 -24.60 10.22 -10.74
CA SER A 179 -25.44 10.80 -11.79
C SER A 179 -26.88 11.08 -11.35
N GLY A 180 -27.24 10.71 -10.12
CA GLY A 180 -28.58 10.86 -9.57
C GLY A 180 -28.77 12.18 -8.80
N LYS A 181 -30.02 12.49 -8.47
CA LYS A 181 -30.39 13.70 -7.69
C LYS A 181 -29.82 13.73 -6.26
N GLU A 182 -29.33 12.58 -5.77
CA GLU A 182 -28.75 12.42 -4.42
C GLU A 182 -27.34 13.03 -4.31
N PHE A 183 -26.56 13.05 -5.39
CA PHE A 183 -25.23 13.63 -5.41
C PHE A 183 -25.29 15.10 -5.84
N ARG A 184 -25.44 16.01 -4.88
CA ARG A 184 -25.47 17.46 -5.14
C ARG A 184 -24.06 18.06 -5.05
N TYR A 185 -23.51 18.44 -6.19
CA TYR A 185 -22.16 19.04 -6.29
C TYR A 185 -22.04 20.44 -5.66
N ARG A 186 -23.15 21.20 -5.47
CA ARG A 186 -23.05 22.67 -5.42
C ARG A 186 -23.36 23.43 -4.12
N LEU A 187 -23.78 22.82 -3.00
CA LEU A 187 -24.34 23.63 -1.89
C LEU A 187 -24.05 23.17 -0.44
N LYS A 188 -23.30 22.09 -0.19
CA LYS A 188 -23.07 21.61 1.19
C LYS A 188 -21.69 21.93 1.77
N TYR A 189 -20.80 22.56 0.99
CA TYR A 189 -19.42 22.86 1.40
C TYR A 189 -18.91 24.12 0.69
N PRO A 190 -19.31 25.32 1.15
CA PRO A 190 -18.79 26.58 0.59
C PRO A 190 -17.28 26.74 0.79
N ASP A 191 -16.72 26.10 1.83
CA ASP A 191 -15.32 26.30 2.19
C ASP A 191 -14.43 25.11 1.82
N LEU A 192 -14.82 24.31 0.80
CA LEU A 192 -13.94 23.32 0.15
C LEU A 192 -12.79 23.98 -0.61
#